data_AF-Q063Q9-F1
#
_entry.id   AF-Q063Q9-F1
#
_cell.length_a   1.000
_cell.length_b   1.000
_cell.length_c   1.000
_cell.angle_alpha   90.00
_cell.angle_beta   90.00
_cell.angle_gamma   90.00
#
_symmetry.space_group_name_H-M   'P 1'
#
loop_
_entity.id
_entity.type
_entity.pdbx_description
1 polymer ?
#
loop_
_entity_poly.entity_id
_entity_poly.type
_entity_poly.pdbx_seq_one_letter_code
_entity_poly.pdbx_strand_id
1 'polypeptide(L)'
;MDRLGEGPVLLQLFIRGNPFRGSQDSIEPWLAAVQQLQKLDRLAGLVVYGSPYVWEQLRIVLKPDIPAAYSPGQMPEAQRQVLKSLLNRSHSAMGNADFTD
;
A
#
# COMPACT_ATOMS: atom_id res chain seq x y z
N MET A 1 11.40 -12.58 1.88
CA MET A 1 9.96 -12.81 1.65
C MET A 1 9.42 -14.08 2.28
N ASP A 2 10.28 -15.03 2.67
CA ASP A 2 9.93 -16.27 3.39
C ASP A 2 8.95 -16.13 4.56
N ARG A 3 8.91 -14.97 5.21
CA ARG A 3 8.06 -14.71 6.38
C ARG A 3 6.61 -14.32 6.06
N LEU A 4 6.26 -14.04 4.80
CA LEU A 4 4.95 -13.48 4.41
C LEU A 4 3.95 -14.51 3.86
N GLY A 5 4.20 -15.82 4.09
CA GLY A 5 3.41 -16.89 3.48
C GLY A 5 3.44 -16.84 1.94
N GLU A 6 2.54 -17.55 1.26
CA GLU A 6 2.43 -17.55 -0.21
C GLU A 6 1.28 -16.68 -0.74
N GLY A 7 0.38 -16.22 0.15
CA GLY A 7 -0.84 -15.51 -0.24
C GLY A 7 -0.65 -14.04 -0.66
N PRO A 8 -1.76 -13.40 -1.08
CA PRO A 8 -1.82 -11.97 -1.34
C PRO A 8 -1.45 -11.16 -0.09
N VAL A 9 -0.75 -10.04 -0.30
CA VAL A 9 -0.21 -9.18 0.75
C VAL A 9 -0.83 -7.80 0.64
N LEU A 10 -1.49 -7.36 1.72
CA LEU A 10 -1.84 -5.97 1.95
C LEU A 10 -0.70 -5.30 2.70
N LEU A 11 0.04 -4.41 2.04
CA LEU A 11 1.17 -3.70 2.64
C LEU A 11 0.68 -2.40 3.30
N GLN A 12 0.85 -2.27 4.62
CA GLN A 12 0.54 -1.06 5.37
C GLN A 12 1.81 -0.44 5.95
N LEU A 13 2.16 0.76 5.50
CA LEU A 13 3.38 1.46 5.88
C LEU A 13 3.08 2.61 6.85
N PHE A 14 3.63 2.55 8.06
CA PHE A 14 3.53 3.60 9.07
C PHE A 14 4.83 4.39 9.14
N ILE A 15 4.92 5.46 8.37
CA ILE A 15 6.17 6.23 8.20
C ILE A 15 6.00 7.61 8.81
N ARG A 16 6.75 7.88 9.88
CA ARG A 16 6.84 9.23 10.46
C ARG A 16 7.90 10.02 9.70
N GLY A 17 7.55 11.21 9.20
CA GLY A 17 8.55 12.16 8.73
C GLY A 17 9.42 12.57 9.89
N ASN A 18 10.71 12.22 9.87
CA ASN A 18 11.66 12.74 10.84
C ASN A 18 12.53 13.78 10.10
N PRO A 19 12.35 15.09 10.36
CA PRO A 19 13.12 16.13 9.65
C PRO A 19 14.63 16.06 9.94
N PHE A 20 15.05 15.28 10.95
CA PHE A 20 16.45 15.13 11.37
C PHE A 20 17.14 13.87 10.84
N ARG A 21 16.41 12.94 10.20
CA ARG A 21 17.01 11.78 9.55
C ARG A 21 16.96 12.03 8.05
N GLY A 22 18.13 12.23 7.46
CA GLY A 22 18.30 12.56 6.05
C GLY A 22 17.45 11.66 5.14
N SER A 23 17.00 12.25 4.04
CA SER A 23 15.98 11.76 3.10
C SER A 23 16.21 10.38 2.48
N GLN A 24 17.31 9.68 2.80
CA GLN A 24 17.83 8.54 2.04
C GLN A 24 17.54 7.18 2.70
N ASP A 25 17.67 7.03 4.02
CA ASP A 25 17.69 5.68 4.63
C ASP A 25 16.32 4.98 4.76
N SER A 26 15.21 5.70 4.65
CA SER A 26 13.88 5.12 4.90
C SER A 26 13.07 4.80 3.64
N ILE A 27 13.48 5.25 2.46
CA ILE A 27 12.62 5.18 1.26
C ILE A 27 13.00 4.02 0.33
N GLU A 28 14.29 3.87 0.04
CA GLU A 28 14.83 2.77 -0.78
C GLU A 28 14.33 1.37 -0.37
N PRO A 29 14.28 0.99 0.93
CA PRO A 29 13.81 -0.35 1.30
C PRO A 29 12.34 -0.59 0.93
N TRP A 30 11.48 0.43 0.99
CA TRP A 30 10.05 0.28 0.66
C TRP A 30 9.80 0.23 -0.84
N LEU A 31 10.56 0.99 -1.62
CA LEU A 31 10.48 0.95 -3.07
C LEU A 31 10.81 -0.46 -3.58
N ALA A 32 11.91 -1.05 -3.10
CA ALA A 32 12.32 -2.39 -3.46
C ALA A 32 11.29 -3.44 -3.03
N ALA A 33 10.73 -3.33 -1.81
CA ALA A 33 9.71 -4.25 -1.32
C ALA A 33 8.42 -4.20 -2.15
N VAL A 34 7.94 -3.00 -2.49
CA VAL A 34 6.75 -2.81 -3.34
C VAL A 34 7.00 -3.40 -4.73
N GLN A 35 8.14 -3.09 -5.37
CA GLN A 35 8.49 -3.67 -6.66
C GLN A 35 8.59 -5.20 -6.60
N GLN A 36 9.18 -5.76 -5.55
CA GLN A 36 9.29 -7.21 -5.39
C GLN A 36 7.92 -7.88 -5.24
N LEU A 37 7.02 -7.32 -4.43
CA LEU A 37 5.66 -7.85 -4.27
C LEU A 37 4.86 -7.76 -5.57
N GLN A 38 5.05 -6.69 -6.36
CA GLN A 38 4.42 -6.54 -7.67
C GLN A 38 4.95 -7.52 -8.71
N LYS A 39 6.25 -7.82 -8.69
CA LYS A 39 6.89 -8.81 -9.60
C LYS A 39 6.40 -10.22 -9.35
N LEU A 40 6.06 -10.53 -8.10
CA LEU A 40 5.53 -11.83 -7.71
C LEU A 40 4.00 -11.91 -7.83
N ASP A 41 3.35 -10.83 -8.26
CA ASP A 41 1.88 -10.72 -8.29
C ASP A 41 1.21 -10.95 -6.92
N ARG A 42 1.91 -10.55 -5.86
CA ARG A 42 1.46 -10.74 -4.47
C ARG A 42 0.98 -9.45 -3.82
N LEU A 43 1.19 -8.29 -4.43
CA LEU A 43 0.72 -7.03 -3.85
C LEU A 43 -0.77 -6.83 -4.13
N ALA A 44 -1.61 -7.16 -3.15
CA ALA A 44 -3.05 -6.98 -3.24
C ALA A 44 -3.51 -5.55 -2.90
N GLY A 45 -2.66 -4.78 -2.22
CA GLY A 45 -2.92 -3.36 -1.98
C GLY A 45 -1.81 -2.69 -1.19
N LEU A 46 -1.79 -1.36 -1.25
CA LEU A 46 -0.80 -0.53 -0.56
C LEU A 46 -1.48 0.59 0.24
N VAL A 47 -1.11 0.74 1.51
CA VAL A 47 -1.52 1.89 2.33
C VAL A 47 -0.29 2.57 2.92
N VAL A 48 -0.23 3.90 2.79
CA VAL A 48 0.82 4.72 3.40
C VAL A 48 0.22 5.68 4.41
N TYR A 49 0.72 5.65 5.65
CA TYR A 49 0.34 6.55 6.73
C TYR A 49 1.50 7.46 7.13
N GLY A 50 1.27 8.79 7.12
CA GLY A 50 2.16 9.80 7.69
C GLY A 50 2.99 10.59 6.68
N SER A 51 3.86 9.94 5.90
CA SER A 51 4.78 10.66 4.99
C SER A 51 4.20 10.84 3.59
N PRO A 52 3.82 12.07 3.16
CA PRO A 52 3.33 12.30 1.80
C PRO A 52 4.43 12.06 0.75
N TYR A 53 5.70 12.31 1.09
CA TYR A 53 6.81 12.12 0.17
C TYR A 53 7.00 10.65 -0.22
N VAL A 54 6.84 9.72 0.73
CA VAL A 54 6.92 8.29 0.43
C VAL A 54 5.72 7.84 -0.39
N TRP A 55 4.53 8.38 -0.09
CA TRP A 55 3.35 8.10 -0.90
C TRP A 55 3.55 8.49 -2.37
N GLU A 56 4.01 9.71 -2.64
CA GLU A 56 4.21 10.18 -4.02
C GLU A 56 5.21 9.31 -4.78
N GLN A 57 6.30 8.88 -4.13
CA GLN A 57 7.31 8.03 -4.76
C GLN A 57 6.80 6.61 -5.03
N LEU A 58 6.11 6.00 -4.07
CA LEU A 58 5.56 4.65 -4.25
C LEU A 58 4.44 4.64 -5.30
N ARG A 59 3.65 5.71 -5.37
CA ARG A 59 2.57 5.86 -6.36
C ARG A 59 3.10 5.88 -7.79
N ILE A 60 4.32 6.39 -8.03
CA ILE A 60 4.93 6.41 -9.37
C ILE A 60 5.25 5.00 -9.88
N VAL A 61 5.62 4.08 -8.99
CA VAL A 61 6.04 2.71 -9.37
C VAL A 61 4.94 1.66 -9.20
N LEU A 62 3.76 2.08 -8.71
CA LEU A 62 2.65 1.18 -8.45
C LEU A 62 1.88 0.92 -9.75
N LYS A 63 1.61 -0.35 -10.07
CA LYS A 63 0.71 -0.74 -11.15
C LYS A 63 -0.68 -0.11 -10.91
N PRO A 64 -1.35 0.40 -11.96
CA PRO A 64 -2.62 1.12 -11.83
C PRO A 64 -3.76 0.27 -11.27
N ASP A 65 -3.71 -1.05 -11.48
CA ASP A 65 -4.73 -2.00 -11.01
C ASP A 65 -4.62 -2.33 -9.52
N ILE A 66 -3.51 -1.95 -8.86
CA ILE A 66 -3.31 -2.24 -7.45
C ILE A 66 -4.00 -1.16 -6.62
N PRO A 67 -4.98 -1.52 -5.77
CA PRO A 67 -5.67 -0.54 -4.94
C PRO A 67 -4.67 0.05 -3.94
N ALA A 68 -4.63 1.38 -3.89
CA ALA A 68 -3.79 2.08 -2.93
C ALA A 68 -4.46 3.31 -2.32
N ALA A 69 -4.03 3.63 -1.11
CA ALA A 69 -4.52 4.77 -0.36
C ALA A 69 -3.45 5.40 0.52
N TYR A 70 -3.66 6.69 0.83
CA TYR A 70 -2.80 7.48 1.69
C TYR A 70 -3.61 8.15 2.79
N SER A 71 -3.01 8.28 3.97
CA SER A 71 -3.49 9.18 5.02
C SER A 71 -2.34 9.88 5.73
N PRO A 72 -2.47 11.19 6.02
CA PRO A 72 -1.50 11.89 6.84
C PRO A 72 -1.54 11.43 8.31
N GLY A 73 -2.67 10.87 8.77
CA GLY A 73 -2.85 10.41 10.15
C GLY A 73 -2.50 8.92 10.33
N GLN A 74 -1.83 8.59 11.44
CA GLN A 74 -1.50 7.20 11.82
C GLN A 74 -2.46 6.63 12.89
N MET A 75 -3.35 7.45 13.45
CA MET A 75 -4.28 7.06 14.51
C MET A 75 -5.28 5.99 14.06
N PRO A 76 -5.82 5.15 14.98
CA PRO A 76 -6.72 4.06 14.62
C PRO A 76 -7.91 4.47 13.74
N GLU A 77 -8.49 5.66 13.98
CA GLU A 77 -9.62 6.14 13.17
C GLU A 77 -9.21 6.43 11.72
N ALA A 78 -7.99 6.94 11.51
CA ALA A 78 -7.46 7.14 10.16
C ALA A 78 -7.25 5.80 9.44
N GLN A 79 -6.77 4.77 10.16
CA GLN A 79 -6.63 3.42 9.61
C GLN A 79 -7.99 2.83 9.22
N ARG A 80 -8.99 2.98 10.09
CA ARG A 80 -10.35 2.51 9.85
C ARG A 80 -10.96 3.13 8.59
N GLN A 81 -10.83 4.45 8.44
CA GLN A 81 -11.36 5.15 7.28
C GLN A 81 -10.67 4.72 5.98
N VAL A 82 -9.34 4.61 6.00
CA VAL A 82 -8.57 4.22 4.81
C VAL A 82 -8.86 2.78 4.40
N LEU A 83 -8.81 1.84 5.34
CA LEU A 83 -9.06 0.42 5.04
C LEU A 83 -10.48 0.19 4.56
N LYS A 84 -11.49 0.85 5.16
CA LYS A 84 -12.87 0.79 4.68
C LYS A 84 -12.99 1.29 3.24
N SER A 85 -12.34 2.39 2.89
CA SER A 85 -12.37 2.91 1.52
C SER A 85 -11.66 1.97 0.54
N LEU A 86 -10.50 1.45 0.91
CA LEU A 86 -9.66 0.59 0.07
C LEU A 86 -10.36 -0.74 -0.24
N LEU A 87 -10.83 -1.44 0.79
CA LEU A 87 -11.43 -2.77 0.65
C LEU A 87 -12.79 -2.71 -0.06
N ASN A 88 -13.57 -1.64 0.16
CA ASN A 88 -14.83 -1.44 -0.56
C ASN A 88 -14.60 -1.18 -2.05
N ARG A 89 -13.51 -0.49 -2.42
CA ARG A 89 -13.12 -0.30 -3.83
C ARG A 89 -12.69 -1.62 -4.45
N SER A 90 -11.89 -2.42 -3.74
CA SER A 90 -11.45 -3.74 -4.21
C SER A 90 -12.64 -4.68 -4.47
N HIS A 91 -13.65 -4.64 -3.60
CA HIS A 91 -14.88 -5.43 -3.79
C HIS A 91 -15.63 -5.03 -5.06
N SER A 92 -15.69 -3.72 -5.37
CA SER A 92 -16.29 -3.23 -6.61
C SER A 92 -15.51 -3.63 -7.86
N ALA A 93 -14.17 -3.67 -7.79
CA ALA A 93 -13.32 -4.11 -8.89
C ALA A 93 -13.47 -5.62 -9.19
N MET A 94 -13.67 -6.46 -8.15
CA MET A 94 -13.92 -7.90 -8.30
C MET A 94 -15.37 -8.24 -8.68
N GLY A 95 -16.34 -7.39 -8.33
CA GLY A 95 -17.77 -7.61 -8.61
C GLY A 95 -18.16 -7.54 -10.09
N ASN A 96 -17.29 -7.06 -10.97
CA ASN A 96 -17.53 -7.02 -12.42
C ASN A 96 -17.03 -8.28 -13.15
N ALA A 97 -16.38 -9.22 -12.47
CA ALA A 97 -15.69 -10.32 -13.12
C ALA A 97 -16.47 -11.64 -13.19
N ASP A 98 -17.46 -11.91 -12.33
CA ASP A 98 -18.17 -13.21 -12.40
C ASP A 98 -19.47 -13.22 -11.56
N PHE A 99 -20.58 -12.84 -12.19
CA PHE A 99 -21.91 -13.22 -11.70
C PHE A 99 -22.78 -13.53 -12.91
N THR A 100 -22.50 -14.67 -13.53
CA THR A 100 -23.40 -15.29 -14.51
C THR A 100 -23.81 -16.63 -13.92
N ASP A 101 -25.09 -16.75 -13.54
CA ASP A 101 -25.77 -18.01 -13.21
C ASP A 101 -26.05 -18.82 -14.48
#